data_AF-A0A3S0Z6D8-F1
#
_entry.id   AF-A0A3S0Z6D8-F1
#
_cell.length_a   1.000
_cell.length_b   1.000
_cell.length_c   1.000
_cell.angle_alpha   90.00
_cell.angle_beta   90.00
_cell.angle_gamma   90.00
#
_symmetry.space_group_name_H-M   'P 1'
#
loop_
_entity.id
_entity.type
_entity.pdbx_description
1 polymer ?
#
loop_
_entity_poly.entity_id
_entity_poly.type
_entity_poly.pdbx_seq_one_letter_code
_entity_poly.pdbx_strand_id
1 'polypeptide(L)'
;MINRNSVNWPCGLHASYTEMTSCLDKWFNAQPNENRKRKYRYMTILRDPITRFFSEWMNVRSGRTWMESRLHCDGRDATIEEVPWCFQGTRWVEPTLDEYIACPGNMGINRMTRMLANLSLSDCYRLDSNKTKAQREEIMLASAKYNLAHFTAFGLTEYPEQTQALIEKAVSGMKFKSPLERDPDIKVV
;
A
#
# COMPACT_ATOMS: atom_id res chain seq x y z
N MET A 1 3.68 18.12 2.41
CA MET A 1 3.46 16.78 1.82
C MET A 1 4.05 15.75 2.77
N ILE A 2 3.35 14.64 3.02
CA ILE A 2 3.84 13.56 3.88
C ILE A 2 4.18 12.39 2.97
N ASN A 3 5.43 11.96 3.00
CA ASN A 3 5.89 10.71 2.39
C ASN A 3 7.12 10.19 3.16
N ARG A 4 7.61 9.02 2.75
CA ARG A 4 8.82 8.39 3.31
C ARG A 4 10.00 9.37 3.42
N ASN A 5 10.26 10.16 2.39
CA ASN A 5 11.42 11.04 2.33
C ASN A 5 11.25 12.32 3.14
N SER A 6 10.02 12.70 3.51
CA SER A 6 9.77 13.88 4.34
C SER A 6 9.72 13.57 5.83
N VAL A 7 9.12 12.44 6.22
CA VAL A 7 8.84 12.11 7.64
C VAL A 7 9.10 10.65 8.01
N ASN A 8 9.78 9.89 7.14
CA ASN A 8 9.97 8.45 7.29
C ASN A 8 8.64 7.66 7.34
N TRP A 9 8.48 6.76 8.31
CA TRP A 9 7.34 5.84 8.43
C TRP A 9 6.56 6.09 9.74
N PRO A 10 5.93 7.26 9.92
CA PRO A 10 5.28 7.61 11.19
C PRO A 10 4.12 6.68 11.56
N CYS A 11 3.52 6.03 10.55
CA CYS A 11 2.41 5.09 10.70
C CYS A 11 2.78 3.64 10.38
N GLY A 12 4.08 3.32 10.31
CA GLY A 12 4.57 1.98 9.95
C GLY A 12 5.12 1.89 8.52
N LEU A 13 5.98 0.89 8.30
CA LEU A 13 6.61 0.63 7.01
C LEU A 13 5.54 0.31 5.96
N HIS A 14 5.51 1.10 4.89
CA HIS A 14 4.51 0.99 3.81
C HIS A 14 3.05 1.00 4.34
N ALA A 15 2.74 1.87 5.30
CA ALA A 15 1.40 2.00 5.85
C ALA A 15 0.31 2.10 4.75
N SER A 16 -0.67 1.20 4.83
CA SER A 16 -1.86 1.14 3.99
C SER A 16 -2.83 2.31 4.27
N TYR A 17 -3.87 2.46 3.46
CA TYR A 17 -4.95 3.41 3.70
C TYR A 17 -5.58 3.24 5.09
N THR A 18 -5.82 1.99 5.52
CA THR A 18 -6.35 1.65 6.84
C THR A 18 -5.41 2.13 7.96
N GLU A 19 -4.11 1.87 7.81
CA GLU A 19 -3.10 2.29 8.78
C GLU A 19 -2.96 3.82 8.84
N MET A 20 -2.84 4.48 7.69
CA MET A 20 -2.71 5.93 7.60
C MET A 20 -3.91 6.66 8.21
N THR A 21 -5.13 6.25 7.88
CA THR A 21 -6.36 6.91 8.37
C THR A 21 -6.57 6.71 9.87
N SER A 22 -6.08 5.61 10.44
CA SER A 22 -6.17 5.34 11.89
C SER A 22 -5.05 6.01 12.72
N CYS A 23 -3.95 6.43 12.07
CA CYS A 23 -2.73 6.89 12.72
C CYS A 23 -2.47 8.40 12.58
N LEU A 24 -2.68 8.99 11.40
CA LEU A 24 -2.17 10.33 11.07
C LEU A 24 -2.63 11.42 12.04
N ASP A 25 -3.91 11.44 12.42
CA ASP A 25 -4.43 12.43 13.38
C ASP A 25 -3.71 12.35 14.73
N LYS A 26 -3.51 11.13 15.24
CA LYS A 26 -2.83 10.90 16.52
C LYS A 26 -1.37 11.36 16.45
N TRP A 27 -0.67 11.00 15.38
CA TRP A 27 0.73 11.40 15.17
C TRP A 27 0.90 12.91 15.11
N PHE A 28 0.02 13.61 14.39
CA PHE A 28 0.08 15.07 14.30
C PHE A 28 -0.30 15.76 15.61
N ASN A 29 -1.33 15.29 16.32
CA ASN A 29 -1.74 15.89 17.58
C ASN A 29 -0.72 15.67 18.71
N ALA A 30 0.16 14.67 18.57
CA ALA A 30 1.30 14.48 19.46
C ALA A 30 2.45 15.48 19.21
N GLN A 31 2.42 16.25 18.12
CA GLN A 31 3.45 17.26 17.84
C GLN A 31 3.17 18.57 18.60
N PRO A 32 4.21 19.30 19.04
CA PRO A 32 4.04 20.58 19.72
C PRO A 32 3.29 21.61 18.86
N ASN A 33 2.34 22.34 19.43
CA ASN A 33 1.58 23.42 18.77
C ASN A 33 0.71 22.99 17.57
N GLU A 34 0.39 21.69 17.49
CA GLU A 34 -0.26 21.07 16.33
C GLU A 34 -1.68 20.54 16.66
N ASN A 35 -2.41 21.17 17.59
CA ASN A 35 -3.83 20.86 17.83
C ASN A 35 -4.75 21.61 16.87
N ARG A 36 -4.81 21.16 15.61
CA ARG A 36 -5.70 21.69 14.57
C ARG A 36 -6.44 20.57 13.87
N LYS A 37 -7.72 20.79 13.53
CA LYS A 37 -8.45 19.87 12.66
C LYS A 37 -7.82 19.88 11.27
N ARG A 38 -7.35 18.71 10.81
CA ARG A 38 -6.66 18.56 9.52
C ARG A 38 -7.59 17.96 8.47
N LYS A 39 -7.38 18.34 7.22
CA LYS A 39 -7.96 17.67 6.05
C LYS A 39 -6.82 17.00 5.29
N TYR A 40 -6.78 15.67 5.33
CA TYR A 40 -5.80 14.90 4.58
C TYR A 40 -6.24 14.76 3.13
N ARG A 41 -5.25 14.86 2.23
CA ARG A 41 -5.40 14.64 0.80
C ARG A 41 -4.47 13.49 0.43
N TYR A 42 -5.06 12.37 0.03
CA TYR A 42 -4.32 11.16 -0.31
C TYR A 42 -3.99 11.14 -1.79
N MET A 43 -2.83 10.61 -2.10
CA MET A 43 -2.39 10.31 -3.46
C MET A 43 -1.62 9.00 -3.45
N THR A 44 -1.61 8.29 -4.57
CA THR A 44 -0.87 7.03 -4.72
C THR A 44 -0.32 6.87 -6.13
N ILE A 45 0.54 5.88 -6.34
CA ILE A 45 0.98 5.45 -7.67
C ILE A 45 0.67 3.96 -7.78
N LEU A 46 0.05 3.58 -8.89
CA LEU A 46 -0.28 2.22 -9.25
C LEU A 46 0.59 1.73 -10.40
N ARG A 47 0.62 0.42 -10.60
CA ARG A 47 1.36 -0.27 -11.66
C ARG A 47 0.51 -1.43 -12.16
N ASP A 48 0.69 -1.84 -13.40
CA ASP A 48 0.15 -3.07 -13.96
C ASP A 48 0.35 -4.23 -12.96
N PRO A 49 -0.73 -4.95 -12.58
CA PRO A 49 -0.66 -5.93 -11.50
C PRO A 49 0.33 -7.07 -11.76
N ILE A 50 0.52 -7.48 -13.02
CA ILE A 50 1.44 -8.57 -13.39
C ILE A 50 2.89 -8.10 -13.21
N THR A 51 3.24 -6.98 -13.83
CA THR A 51 4.58 -6.38 -13.74
C THR A 51 4.93 -6.03 -12.30
N ARG A 52 3.97 -5.49 -11.55
CA ARG A 52 4.09 -5.21 -10.11
C ARG A 52 4.35 -6.47 -9.29
N PHE A 53 3.67 -7.57 -9.59
CA PHE A 53 3.83 -8.86 -8.88
C PHE A 53 5.22 -9.46 -9.13
N PHE A 54 5.66 -9.52 -10.39
CA PHE A 54 6.99 -10.01 -10.74
C PHE A 54 8.10 -9.13 -10.16
N SER A 55 7.93 -7.80 -10.16
CA SER A 55 8.90 -6.88 -9.57
C SER A 55 9.04 -7.10 -8.06
N GLU A 56 7.95 -7.36 -7.34
CA GLU A 56 8.03 -7.68 -5.92
C GLU A 56 8.62 -9.08 -5.66
N TRP A 57 8.27 -10.09 -6.46
CA TRP A 57 8.93 -11.40 -6.39
C TRP A 57 10.45 -11.29 -6.56
N MET A 58 10.93 -10.53 -7.55
CA MET A 58 12.37 -10.32 -7.76
C MET A 58 13.03 -9.63 -6.56
N ASN A 59 12.36 -8.65 -5.94
CA ASN A 59 12.85 -8.00 -4.73
C ASN A 59 12.93 -8.97 -3.53
N VAL A 60 11.90 -9.79 -3.34
CA VAL A 60 11.87 -10.84 -2.32
C VAL A 60 12.99 -11.84 -2.58
N ARG A 61 13.17 -12.26 -3.84
CA ARG A 61 14.24 -13.17 -4.27
C ARG A 61 15.63 -12.67 -3.90
N SER A 62 15.85 -11.35 -3.96
CA SER A 62 17.09 -10.70 -3.49
C SER A 62 17.21 -10.56 -1.95
N GLY A 63 16.30 -11.16 -1.19
CA GLY A 63 16.31 -11.20 0.27
C GLY A 63 15.62 -10.02 0.95
N ARG A 64 14.90 -9.16 0.23
CA ARG A 64 14.10 -8.10 0.88
C ARG A 64 12.87 -8.71 1.54
N THR A 65 12.56 -8.24 2.73
CA THR A 65 11.30 -8.56 3.43
C THR A 65 10.61 -7.26 3.84
N TRP A 66 9.30 -7.34 4.02
CA TRP A 66 8.48 -6.28 4.62
C TRP A 66 8.03 -6.70 6.01
N MET A 67 8.88 -7.44 6.74
CA MET A 67 8.52 -8.02 8.03
C MET A 67 8.22 -6.98 9.13
N GLU A 68 8.71 -5.75 8.96
CA GLU A 68 8.44 -4.63 9.86
C GLU A 68 7.11 -3.91 9.54
N SER A 69 6.37 -4.34 8.52
CA SER A 69 5.02 -3.84 8.28
C SER A 69 4.08 -4.33 9.39
N ARG A 70 3.36 -3.39 10.01
CA ARG A 70 2.53 -3.65 11.18
C ARG A 70 1.22 -4.36 10.85
N LEU A 71 0.66 -4.07 9.67
CA LEU A 71 -0.65 -4.58 9.25
C LEU A 71 -1.76 -4.16 10.25
N HIS A 72 -1.66 -2.93 10.76
CA HIS A 72 -2.55 -2.44 11.82
C HIS A 72 -3.97 -2.20 11.29
N CYS A 73 -4.97 -2.76 11.98
CA CYS A 73 -6.38 -2.65 11.63
C CYS A 73 -7.25 -2.82 12.88
N ASP A 74 -8.33 -2.04 13.01
CA ASP A 74 -9.22 -2.04 14.18
C ASP A 74 -8.50 -1.93 15.54
N GLY A 75 -7.41 -1.15 15.60
CA GLY A 75 -6.69 -0.88 16.83
C GLY A 75 -5.68 -1.96 17.26
N ARG A 76 -5.44 -2.99 16.44
CA ARG A 76 -4.41 -4.01 16.70
C ARG A 76 -3.61 -4.37 15.45
N ASP A 77 -2.43 -4.94 15.67
CA ASP A 77 -1.57 -5.48 14.62
C ASP A 77 -2.04 -6.91 14.28
N ALA A 78 -1.76 -7.38 13.05
CA ALA A 78 -2.07 -8.74 12.64
C ALA A 78 -1.15 -9.74 13.35
N THR A 79 -1.69 -10.89 13.71
CA THR A 79 -0.92 -12.00 14.31
C THR A 79 -0.25 -12.86 13.25
N ILE A 80 0.69 -13.71 13.66
CA ILE A 80 1.37 -14.62 12.74
C ILE A 80 0.44 -15.73 12.24
N GLU A 81 -0.56 -16.10 13.03
CA GLU A 81 -1.59 -17.05 12.65
C GLU A 81 -2.51 -16.47 11.55
N GLU A 82 -2.80 -15.17 11.64
CA GLU A 82 -3.60 -14.45 10.63
C GLU A 82 -2.85 -14.21 9.32
N VAL A 83 -1.56 -13.88 9.40
CA VAL A 83 -0.70 -13.64 8.23
C VAL A 83 0.64 -14.37 8.43
N PRO A 84 0.72 -15.66 8.08
CA PRO A 84 1.92 -16.46 8.29
C PRO A 84 3.10 -16.00 7.42
N TRP A 85 4.32 -16.14 7.95
CA TRP A 85 5.52 -15.90 7.16
C TRP A 85 5.66 -16.93 6.05
N CYS A 86 6.15 -16.49 4.89
CA CYS A 86 6.49 -17.37 3.79
C CYS A 86 7.93 -17.90 3.85
N PHE A 87 8.67 -17.56 4.90
CA PHE A 87 10.07 -17.88 5.06
C PHE A 87 10.40 -18.14 6.53
N GLN A 88 11.53 -18.80 6.75
CA GLN A 88 12.07 -19.01 8.09
C GLN A 88 13.15 -17.96 8.39
N GLY A 89 13.21 -17.49 9.63
CA GLY A 89 14.17 -16.47 10.04
C GLY A 89 13.77 -15.06 9.56
N THR A 90 14.73 -14.33 8.99
CA THR A 90 14.57 -12.89 8.67
C THR A 90 14.42 -12.58 7.18
N ARG A 91 14.66 -13.56 6.30
CA ARG A 91 14.63 -13.36 4.84
C ARG A 91 14.06 -14.56 4.11
N TRP A 92 13.42 -14.28 2.98
CA TRP A 92 13.06 -15.29 1.98
C TRP A 92 14.12 -15.31 0.90
N VAL A 93 15.13 -16.17 1.03
CA VAL A 93 16.26 -16.18 0.10
C VAL A 93 15.92 -17.03 -1.12
N GLU A 94 16.00 -16.41 -2.29
CA GLU A 94 15.86 -17.06 -3.59
C GLU A 94 14.63 -17.98 -3.84
N PRO A 95 13.40 -17.67 -3.36
CA PRO A 95 12.24 -18.47 -3.75
C PRO A 95 12.04 -18.51 -5.26
N THR A 96 11.70 -19.69 -5.75
CA THR A 96 11.10 -19.86 -7.08
C THR A 96 9.78 -19.10 -7.16
N LEU A 97 9.31 -18.84 -8.39
CA LEU A 97 8.02 -18.18 -8.59
C LEU A 97 6.87 -19.02 -8.03
N ASP A 98 6.93 -20.35 -8.17
CA ASP A 98 5.90 -21.26 -7.68
C ASP A 98 5.83 -21.26 -6.15
N GLU A 99 6.98 -21.30 -5.46
CA GLU A 99 7.02 -21.14 -4.00
C GLU A 99 6.48 -19.78 -3.56
N TYR A 100 6.80 -18.72 -4.32
CA TYR A 100 6.29 -17.39 -4.05
C TYR A 100 4.76 -17.35 -4.13
N ILE A 101 4.17 -17.90 -5.19
CA ILE A 101 2.72 -17.94 -5.40
C ILE A 101 2.02 -18.87 -4.40
N ALA A 102 2.62 -20.02 -4.09
CA ALA A 102 2.01 -21.05 -3.27
C ALA A 102 1.89 -20.66 -1.79
N CYS A 103 2.69 -19.69 -1.31
CA CYS A 103 2.62 -19.26 0.09
C CYS A 103 1.27 -18.60 0.44
N PRO A 104 0.51 -19.12 1.42
CA PRO A 104 -0.78 -18.54 1.83
C PRO A 104 -0.66 -17.12 2.41
N GLY A 105 0.46 -16.81 3.06
CA GLY A 105 0.77 -15.49 3.62
C GLY A 105 1.39 -14.51 2.62
N ASN A 106 1.41 -14.83 1.32
CA ASN A 106 2.03 -13.96 0.33
C ASN A 106 1.26 -12.64 0.16
N MET A 107 1.77 -11.59 0.80
CA MET A 107 1.23 -10.24 0.78
C MET A 107 1.43 -9.51 -0.57
N GLY A 108 2.14 -10.10 -1.53
CA GLY A 108 2.19 -9.61 -2.90
C GLY A 108 0.91 -9.85 -3.69
N ILE A 109 0.12 -10.86 -3.29
CA ILE A 109 -1.18 -11.14 -3.91
C ILE A 109 -2.15 -10.01 -3.54
N ASN A 110 -2.80 -9.42 -4.55
CA ASN A 110 -3.76 -8.32 -4.41
C ASN A 110 -3.25 -7.13 -3.56
N ARG A 111 -1.92 -6.90 -3.54
CA ARG A 111 -1.29 -5.87 -2.70
C ARG A 111 -1.90 -4.49 -2.87
N MET A 112 -2.10 -4.03 -4.11
CA MET A 112 -2.66 -2.69 -4.37
C MET A 112 -4.08 -2.56 -3.84
N THR A 113 -4.93 -3.56 -4.07
CA THR A 113 -6.31 -3.60 -3.55
C THR A 113 -6.31 -3.57 -2.03
N ARG A 114 -5.55 -4.45 -1.38
CA ARG A 114 -5.45 -4.53 0.08
C ARG A 114 -4.95 -3.23 0.70
N MET A 115 -3.93 -2.61 0.09
CA MET A 115 -3.34 -1.38 0.63
C MET A 115 -4.22 -0.14 0.43
N LEU A 116 -5.15 -0.15 -0.53
CA LEU A 116 -6.07 0.96 -0.79
C LEU A 116 -7.40 0.82 -0.08
N ALA A 117 -7.80 -0.39 0.29
CA ALA A 117 -9.07 -0.64 0.96
C ALA A 117 -9.08 -0.16 2.42
N ASN A 118 -10.28 0.10 2.92
CA ASN A 118 -10.56 0.08 4.35
C ASN A 118 -10.80 -1.37 4.79
N LEU A 119 -9.77 -1.99 5.38
CA LEU A 119 -9.79 -3.41 5.72
C LEU A 119 -10.76 -3.73 6.87
N SER A 120 -11.15 -2.75 7.69
CA SER A 120 -12.18 -2.93 8.71
C SER A 120 -13.51 -3.41 8.12
N LEU A 121 -13.83 -3.02 6.88
CA LEU A 121 -15.04 -3.46 6.17
C LEU A 121 -15.00 -4.96 5.81
N SER A 122 -13.79 -5.50 5.60
CA SER A 122 -13.54 -6.91 5.25
C SER A 122 -13.00 -7.72 6.44
N ASP A 123 -13.33 -7.33 7.67
CA ASP A 123 -12.92 -7.95 8.94
C ASP A 123 -11.39 -8.03 9.15
N CYS A 124 -10.64 -7.04 8.65
CA CYS A 124 -9.19 -6.97 8.78
C CYS A 124 -8.51 -8.28 8.32
N TYR A 125 -7.62 -8.83 9.14
CA TYR A 125 -6.90 -10.10 8.91
C TYR A 125 -7.49 -11.27 9.69
N ARG A 126 -8.66 -11.09 10.33
CA ARG A 126 -9.28 -12.07 11.24
C ARG A 126 -9.51 -13.43 10.57
N LEU A 127 -9.21 -14.50 11.29
CA LEU A 127 -9.51 -15.88 10.88
C LEU A 127 -10.96 -16.27 11.16
N ASP A 128 -11.58 -15.69 12.19
CA ASP A 128 -12.92 -15.99 12.71
C ASP A 128 -14.02 -15.11 12.08
N SER A 129 -13.82 -14.67 10.84
CA SER A 129 -14.82 -13.86 10.12
C SER A 129 -16.07 -14.69 9.76
N ASN A 130 -17.25 -14.10 9.92
CA ASN A 130 -18.50 -14.65 9.42
C ASN A 130 -18.68 -14.47 7.89
N LYS A 131 -17.76 -13.76 7.24
CA LYS A 131 -17.75 -13.56 5.79
C LYS A 131 -16.86 -14.61 5.14
N THR A 132 -17.32 -15.15 4.03
CA THR A 132 -16.49 -16.01 3.17
C THR A 132 -15.32 -15.21 2.58
N LYS A 133 -14.28 -15.92 2.14
CA LYS A 133 -13.14 -15.30 1.45
C LYS A 133 -13.59 -14.43 0.26
N ALA A 134 -14.49 -14.94 -0.58
CA ALA A 134 -15.00 -14.22 -1.75
C ALA A 134 -15.72 -12.92 -1.37
N GLN A 135 -16.56 -12.95 -0.33
CA GLN A 135 -17.23 -11.74 0.17
C GLN A 135 -16.22 -10.70 0.69
N ARG A 136 -15.19 -11.14 1.41
CA ARG A 136 -14.13 -10.24 1.91
C ARG A 136 -13.35 -9.62 0.76
N GLU A 137 -13.00 -10.39 -0.26
CA GLU A 137 -12.31 -9.91 -1.46
C GLU A 137 -13.16 -8.92 -2.27
N GLU A 138 -14.46 -9.18 -2.41
CA GLU A 138 -15.39 -8.27 -3.08
C GLU A 138 -15.52 -6.93 -2.34
N ILE A 139 -15.70 -6.98 -1.02
CA ILE A 139 -15.76 -5.78 -0.17
C ILE A 139 -14.45 -4.99 -0.26
N MET A 140 -13.31 -5.69 -0.21
CA MET A 140 -11.99 -5.06 -0.31
C MET A 140 -11.80 -4.39 -1.67
N LEU A 141 -12.21 -5.03 -2.77
CA LEU A 141 -12.15 -4.45 -4.12
C LEU A 141 -13.07 -3.23 -4.25
N ALA A 142 -14.30 -3.32 -3.76
CA ALA A 142 -15.25 -2.21 -3.77
C ALA A 142 -14.71 -1.01 -2.96
N SER A 143 -14.16 -1.27 -1.77
CA SER A 143 -13.57 -0.24 -0.92
C SER A 143 -12.33 0.39 -1.56
N ALA A 144 -11.43 -0.41 -2.16
CA ALA A 144 -10.25 0.11 -2.85
C ALA A 144 -10.62 1.03 -4.01
N LYS A 145 -11.60 0.64 -4.84
CA LYS A 145 -12.13 1.48 -5.93
C LYS A 145 -12.73 2.77 -5.40
N TYR A 146 -13.56 2.67 -4.36
CA TYR A 146 -14.18 3.84 -3.74
C TYR A 146 -13.11 4.81 -3.21
N ASN A 147 -12.15 4.32 -2.44
CA ASN A 147 -11.09 5.16 -1.89
C ASN A 147 -10.24 5.81 -2.99
N LEU A 148 -9.80 5.03 -3.98
CA LEU A 148 -8.99 5.52 -5.09
C LEU A 148 -9.71 6.64 -5.87
N ALA A 149 -11.03 6.50 -6.11
CA ALA A 149 -11.83 7.52 -6.78
C ALA A 149 -11.96 8.82 -5.99
N HIS A 150 -11.77 8.78 -4.66
CA HIS A 150 -11.83 9.95 -3.77
C HIS A 150 -10.44 10.48 -3.38
N PHE A 151 -9.36 9.85 -3.83
CA PHE A 151 -8.02 10.40 -3.68
C PHE A 151 -7.88 11.67 -4.53
N THR A 152 -6.99 12.57 -4.09
CA THR A 152 -6.76 13.82 -4.82
C THR A 152 -6.17 13.56 -6.21
N ALA A 153 -5.30 12.57 -6.33
CA ALA A 153 -4.78 12.07 -7.59
C ALA A 153 -4.23 10.66 -7.40
N PHE A 154 -4.11 9.90 -8.48
CA PHE A 154 -3.27 8.71 -8.53
C PHE A 154 -2.48 8.68 -9.83
N GLY A 155 -1.26 8.17 -9.77
CA GLY A 155 -0.40 7.96 -10.93
C GLY A 155 -0.40 6.52 -11.41
N LEU A 156 0.07 6.32 -12.63
CA LEU A 156 0.41 5.02 -13.19
C LEU A 156 1.88 5.03 -13.58
N THR A 157 2.65 4.04 -13.12
CA THR A 157 4.08 3.95 -13.42
C THR A 157 4.40 3.88 -14.92
N GLU A 158 3.46 3.37 -15.70
CA GLU A 158 3.47 3.22 -17.15
C GLU A 158 3.37 4.56 -17.89
N TYR A 159 2.79 5.56 -17.23
CA TYR A 159 2.35 6.82 -17.82
C TYR A 159 2.87 8.01 -17.00
N PRO A 160 4.20 8.25 -16.96
CA PRO A 160 4.80 9.28 -16.11
C PRO A 160 4.39 10.70 -16.51
N GLU A 161 4.27 10.99 -17.81
CA GLU A 161 3.85 12.30 -18.31
C GLU A 161 2.40 12.62 -17.92
N GLN A 162 1.48 11.67 -18.11
CA GLN A 162 0.08 11.80 -17.73
C GLN A 162 -0.08 11.88 -16.22
N THR A 163 0.71 11.09 -15.49
CA THR A 163 0.78 11.14 -14.01
C THR A 163 1.21 12.53 -13.54
N GLN A 164 2.26 13.09 -14.13
CA GLN A 164 2.72 14.45 -13.82
C GLN A 164 1.61 15.47 -14.08
N ALA A 165 1.03 15.46 -15.28
CA ALA A 165 0.00 16.41 -15.68
C ALA A 165 -1.23 16.35 -14.75
N LEU A 166 -1.66 15.14 -14.37
CA LEU A 166 -2.77 14.94 -13.45
C LEU A 166 -2.46 15.49 -12.06
N ILE A 167 -1.28 15.18 -11.51
CA ILE A 167 -0.87 15.62 -10.19
C ILE A 167 -0.75 17.15 -10.12
N GLU A 168 -0.12 17.79 -11.10
CA GLU A 168 0.01 19.25 -11.16
C GLU A 168 -1.35 19.95 -11.26
N LYS A 169 -2.31 19.33 -11.95
CA LYS A 169 -3.68 19.84 -12.05
C LYS A 169 -4.48 19.64 -10.76
N ALA A 170 -4.29 18.50 -10.09
CA ALA A 170 -5.03 18.15 -8.88
C ALA A 170 -4.53 18.89 -7.63
N VAL A 171 -3.25 19.24 -7.59
CA VAL A 171 -2.62 19.94 -6.46
C VAL A 171 -2.30 21.38 -6.87
N SER A 172 -3.29 22.26 -6.67
CA SER A 172 -3.18 23.68 -7.01
C SER A 172 -1.89 24.31 -6.47
N GLY A 173 -1.16 24.99 -7.34
CA GLY A 173 0.09 25.69 -7.01
C GLY A 173 1.34 24.79 -7.02
N MET A 174 1.23 23.51 -7.40
CA MET A 174 2.36 22.60 -7.50
C MET A 174 2.77 22.36 -8.95
N LYS A 175 4.08 22.43 -9.22
CA LYS A 175 4.72 22.10 -10.49
C LYS A 175 5.97 21.27 -10.24
N PHE A 176 6.21 20.25 -11.05
CA PHE A 176 7.47 19.51 -11.00
C PHE A 176 8.58 20.37 -11.59
N LYS A 177 9.77 20.32 -10.97
CA LYS A 177 10.95 21.05 -11.45
C LYS A 177 11.53 20.43 -12.73
N SER A 178 11.43 19.12 -12.83
CA SER A 178 11.88 18.32 -13.97
C SER A 178 10.79 17.32 -14.34
N PRO A 179 10.69 16.90 -15.61
CA PRO A 179 9.73 15.89 -16.03
C PRO A 179 9.87 14.59 -15.25
N LEU A 180 8.76 13.90 -15.01
CA LEU A 180 8.80 12.52 -14.53
C LEU A 180 9.34 11.62 -15.64
N GLU A 181 10.36 10.83 -15.32
CA GLU A 181 10.97 9.89 -16.24
C GLU A 181 10.28 8.53 -16.17
N ARG A 182 10.30 7.83 -17.31
CA ARG A 182 9.83 6.46 -17.40
C ARG A 182 10.90 5.53 -16.85
N ASP A 183 10.49 4.58 -16.02
CA ASP A 183 11.33 3.47 -15.63
C ASP A 183 11.62 2.61 -16.87
N PRO A 184 12.89 2.46 -17.30
CA PRO A 184 13.25 1.71 -18.50
C PRO A 184 12.83 0.23 -18.44
N ASP A 185 12.62 -0.32 -17.24
CA ASP A 185 12.20 -1.70 -17.05
C ASP A 185 10.67 -1.90 -17.21
N ILE A 186 9.91 -0.82 -17.43
CA ILE A 186 8.44 -0.87 -17.63
C ILE A 186 8.09 -0.77 -19.11
N LYS A 187 7.79 -1.91 -19.73
CA LYS A 187 7.19 -1.98 -21.08
C LYS A 187 5.68 -1.78 -20.98
N VAL A 188 5.14 -0.88 -21.79
CA VAL A 188 3.70 -0.69 -21.96
C VAL A 188 3.32 -1.58 -23.13
N VAL A 189 2.44 -2.53 -22.88
CA VAL A 189 1.88 -3.43 -23.90
C VAL A 189 0.68 -2.76 -24.55
#